data_AF-A0A226NIB9-F1
#
_entry.id   AF-A0A226NIB9-F1
#
_cell.length_a   1.000
_cell.length_b   1.000
_cell.length_c   1.000
_cell.angle_alpha   90.00
_cell.angle_beta   90.00
_cell.angle_gamma   90.00
#
_symmetry.space_group_name_H-M   'P 1'
#
loop_
_entity.id
_entity.type
_entity.pdbx_description
1 polymer ?
#
loop_
_entity_poly.entity_id
_entity_poly.type
_entity_poly.pdbx_seq_one_letter_code
_entity_poly.pdbx_strand_id
1 'polypeptide(L)'
;MGAVGRLCALLLCGALSLCGVRAAARQPDTLYLWIDAQQARVLIGFEEDILIVSEGKMAPFTHDFRKAQQRMPAIPVGIHAMNFSWQATGRAEYFYEFLSLRSLDKGIMADPTVNIPLLGMVPHKPSVVQVGFPCLGKQDGVAAFEVNVIIMNAEGNIILQTPQNAIFFKTCQQGNANEDMARLSDWVT
;
A
#
# COMPACT_ATOMS: atom_id res chain seq x y z
N MET A 1 22.36 74.08 47.77
CA MET A 1 21.81 74.74 46.58
C MET A 1 22.69 74.33 45.40
N GLY A 2 22.14 73.61 44.42
CA GLY A 2 22.91 73.15 43.26
C GLY A 2 22.13 72.18 42.35
N ALA A 3 21.62 72.75 41.26
CA ALA A 3 21.36 72.17 39.94
C ALA A 3 20.36 71.00 39.74
N VAL A 4 19.34 71.36 38.96
CA VAL A 4 18.42 70.55 38.15
C VAL A 4 19.16 69.72 37.10
N GLY A 5 18.72 68.48 36.84
CA GLY A 5 19.17 67.65 35.72
C GLY A 5 18.13 66.59 35.34
N ARG A 6 17.67 66.63 34.10
CA ARG A 6 16.52 65.93 33.51
C ARG A 6 16.80 64.46 33.07
N LEU A 7 15.69 63.76 32.79
CA LEU A 7 15.42 62.81 31.67
C LEU A 7 15.39 61.29 31.92
N CYS A 8 14.21 60.75 31.55
CA CYS A 8 13.83 59.43 31.05
C CYS A 8 14.95 58.46 30.65
N ALA A 9 14.76 57.17 30.98
CA ALA A 9 14.58 56.12 29.96
C ALA A 9 14.37 54.71 30.57
N LEU A 10 13.23 54.12 30.20
CA LEU A 10 13.06 52.75 29.71
C LEU A 10 13.27 51.57 30.68
N LEU A 11 12.11 51.06 31.13
CA LEU A 11 11.84 49.66 31.40
C LEU A 11 12.36 48.77 30.25
N LEU A 12 13.25 47.82 30.57
CA LEU A 12 13.54 46.69 29.70
C LEU A 12 13.15 45.39 30.38
N CYS A 13 11.99 44.87 29.95
CA CYS A 13 11.51 43.53 30.20
C CYS A 13 12.51 42.49 29.66
N GLY A 14 13.32 41.91 30.53
CA GLY A 14 14.17 40.76 30.23
C GLY A 14 13.46 39.43 30.53
N ALA A 15 12.35 39.14 29.85
CA ALA A 15 11.76 37.80 29.84
C ALA A 15 12.07 37.14 28.50
N LEU A 16 13.29 36.59 28.38
CA LEU A 16 13.67 35.68 27.30
C LEU A 16 12.92 34.36 27.50
N SER A 17 11.65 34.36 27.07
CA SER A 17 10.88 33.14 26.84
C SER A 17 11.55 32.39 25.69
N LEU A 18 12.39 31.42 26.03
CA LEU A 18 12.87 30.37 25.13
C LEU A 18 11.68 29.49 24.72
N CYS A 19 10.80 30.04 23.88
CA CYS A 19 9.93 29.25 23.03
C CYS A 19 10.83 28.55 22.00
N GLY A 20 11.46 27.45 22.42
CA GLY A 20 12.02 26.48 21.50
C GLY A 20 10.87 25.92 20.69
N VAL A 21 10.61 26.49 19.52
CA VAL A 21 9.77 25.90 18.49
C VAL A 21 10.43 24.56 18.17
N ARG A 22 9.88 23.47 18.71
CA ARG A 22 10.23 22.13 18.25
C ARG A 22 9.80 22.08 16.79
N ALA A 23 10.73 22.33 15.88
CA ALA A 23 10.53 22.02 14.47
C ALA A 23 10.20 20.53 14.42
N ALA A 24 8.94 20.20 14.14
CA ALA A 24 8.53 18.82 13.94
C ALA A 24 9.48 18.21 12.91
N ALA A 25 10.14 17.10 13.26
CA ALA A 25 11.05 16.42 12.35
C ALA A 25 10.33 16.20 11.02
N ARG A 26 10.88 16.77 9.94
CA ARG A 26 10.26 16.70 8.62
C ARG A 26 10.26 15.24 8.19
N GLN A 27 9.08 14.65 8.09
CA GLN A 27 8.97 13.28 7.56
C GLN A 27 9.54 13.28 6.13
N PRO A 28 10.40 12.30 5.80
CA PRO A 28 10.94 12.17 4.46
C PRO A 28 9.82 11.92 3.45
N ASP A 29 9.99 12.45 2.24
CA ASP A 29 9.10 12.20 1.11
C ASP A 29 9.37 10.79 0.59
N THR A 30 8.52 9.84 0.95
CA THR A 30 8.75 8.42 0.60
C THR A 30 7.49 7.56 0.65
N LEU A 31 7.58 6.34 0.13
CA LEU A 31 6.46 5.40 -0.04
C LEU A 31 6.62 4.16 0.83
N TYR A 32 5.48 3.65 1.29
CA TYR A 32 5.37 2.37 1.98
C TYR A 32 4.22 1.54 1.38
N LEU A 33 4.43 0.23 1.28
CA LEU A 33 3.44 -0.78 0.89
C LEU A 33 3.69 -2.04 1.72
N TRP A 34 2.66 -2.54 2.38
CA TRP A 34 2.77 -3.72 3.25
C TRP A 34 1.48 -4.52 3.30
N ILE A 35 1.58 -5.74 3.78
CA ILE A 35 0.44 -6.54 4.24
C ILE A 35 0.43 -6.42 5.76
N ASP A 36 -0.68 -5.98 6.34
CA ASP A 36 -0.78 -5.83 7.80
C ASP A 36 -0.71 -7.18 8.53
N ALA A 37 -0.32 -7.15 9.80
CA ALA A 37 -0.15 -8.33 10.64
C ALA A 37 -1.40 -9.24 10.69
N GLN A 38 -2.60 -8.65 10.67
CA GLN A 38 -3.84 -9.43 10.69
C GLN A 38 -4.02 -10.21 9.38
N GLN A 39 -3.80 -9.54 8.24
CA GLN A 39 -3.85 -10.17 6.93
C GLN A 39 -2.73 -11.21 6.75
N ALA A 40 -1.52 -10.93 7.26
CA ALA A 40 -0.37 -11.84 7.24
C ALA A 40 -0.65 -13.11 8.06
N ARG A 41 -1.28 -12.98 9.24
CA ARG A 41 -1.68 -14.13 10.07
C ARG A 41 -2.60 -15.07 9.31
N VAL A 42 -3.57 -14.54 8.58
CA VAL A 42 -4.52 -15.35 7.78
C VAL A 42 -3.82 -15.98 6.58
N LEU A 43 -2.87 -15.28 5.96
CA LEU A 43 -2.19 -15.74 4.75
C LEU A 43 -1.12 -16.81 5.01
N ILE A 44 -0.24 -16.57 5.99
CA ILE A 44 0.95 -17.40 6.24
C ILE A 44 1.08 -17.89 7.68
N GLY A 45 0.15 -17.55 8.57
CA GLY A 45 0.15 -17.99 9.97
C GLY A 45 1.02 -17.14 10.93
N PHE A 46 1.68 -16.09 10.43
CA PHE A 46 2.52 -15.20 11.22
C PHE A 46 1.87 -13.82 11.35
N GLU A 47 1.67 -13.35 12.59
CA GLU A 47 1.03 -12.06 12.90
C GLU A 47 2.07 -10.93 12.97
N GLU A 48 2.70 -10.63 11.85
CA GLU A 48 3.67 -9.54 11.69
C GLU A 48 3.45 -8.83 10.34
N ASP A 49 3.72 -7.53 10.27
CA ASP A 49 3.61 -6.78 9.02
C ASP A 49 4.63 -7.28 7.99
N ILE A 50 4.17 -7.58 6.78
CA ILE A 50 5.04 -7.96 5.67
C ILE A 50 5.31 -6.71 4.82
N LEU A 51 6.46 -6.09 5.02
CA LEU A 51 6.88 -4.92 4.25
C LEU A 51 7.30 -5.32 2.83
N ILE A 52 6.62 -4.77 1.81
CA ILE A 52 6.93 -4.99 0.40
C ILE A 52 7.72 -3.80 -0.15
N VAL A 53 7.32 -2.58 0.21
CA VAL A 53 8.05 -1.34 -0.05
C VAL A 53 8.27 -0.62 1.26
N SER A 54 9.52 -0.27 1.54
CA SER A 54 9.92 0.53 2.70
C SER A 54 10.83 1.65 2.24
N GLU A 55 10.49 2.89 2.59
CA GLU A 55 11.25 4.07 2.20
C GLU A 55 11.47 4.15 0.67
N GLY A 56 10.42 3.82 -0.09
CA GLY A 56 10.46 3.87 -1.56
C GLY A 56 11.36 2.81 -2.20
N LYS A 57 11.79 1.80 -1.44
CA LYS A 57 12.61 0.69 -1.93
C LYS A 57 11.86 -0.63 -1.77
N MET A 58 11.98 -1.47 -2.79
CA MET A 58 11.48 -2.84 -2.75
C MET A 58 12.21 -3.65 -1.67
N ALA A 59 11.47 -4.46 -0.93
CA ALA A 59 12.03 -5.28 0.13
C ALA A 59 13.03 -6.32 -0.42
N PRO A 60 14.11 -6.68 0.30
CA PRO A 60 15.18 -7.53 -0.25
C PRO A 60 14.73 -8.89 -0.79
N PHE A 61 13.66 -9.47 -0.21
CA PHE A 61 13.14 -10.75 -0.69
C PHE A 61 12.56 -10.66 -2.11
N THR A 62 12.18 -9.47 -2.58
CA THR A 62 11.61 -9.24 -3.90
C THR A 62 12.66 -9.07 -5.01
N HIS A 63 13.94 -8.88 -4.66
CA HIS A 63 15.02 -8.67 -5.64
C HIS A 63 15.21 -9.89 -6.56
N ASP A 64 15.12 -11.10 -6.00
CA ASP A 64 15.03 -12.34 -6.76
C ASP A 64 13.60 -12.86 -6.71
N PHE A 65 12.73 -12.22 -7.50
CA PHE A 65 11.31 -12.51 -7.48
C PHE A 65 11.00 -13.97 -7.85
N ARG A 66 11.81 -14.61 -8.70
CA ARG A 66 11.61 -16.04 -9.03
C ARG A 66 11.81 -16.92 -7.81
N LYS A 67 12.87 -16.68 -7.04
CA LYS A 67 13.13 -17.42 -5.80
C LYS A 67 12.10 -17.09 -4.72
N ALA A 68 11.63 -15.85 -4.66
CA ALA A 68 10.54 -15.44 -3.77
C ALA A 68 9.24 -16.17 -4.12
N GLN A 69 8.88 -16.21 -5.40
CA GLN A 69 7.66 -16.83 -5.91
C GLN A 69 7.63 -18.34 -5.63
N GLN A 70 8.77 -19.03 -5.72
CA GLN A 70 8.86 -20.45 -5.33
C GLN A 70 8.55 -20.71 -3.85
N ARG A 71 8.67 -19.68 -2.99
CA ARG A 71 8.37 -19.75 -1.56
C ARG A 71 6.99 -19.19 -1.22
N MET A 72 6.33 -18.53 -2.17
CA MET A 72 4.96 -18.02 -1.99
C MET A 72 3.98 -19.14 -2.35
N PRO A 73 3.24 -19.70 -1.37
CA PRO A 73 2.21 -20.68 -1.66
C PRO A 73 1.07 -20.02 -2.46
N ALA A 74 0.27 -20.84 -3.14
CA ALA A 74 -0.98 -20.35 -3.72
C ALA A 74 -1.90 -19.82 -2.61
N ILE A 75 -2.60 -18.71 -2.90
CA ILE A 75 -3.56 -18.10 -1.98
C ILE A 75 -4.67 -19.13 -1.72
N PRO A 76 -4.91 -19.53 -0.45
CA PRO A 76 -5.83 -20.62 -0.12
C PRO A 76 -7.29 -20.27 -0.41
N VAL A 77 -8.16 -21.29 -0.45
CA VAL A 77 -9.58 -21.17 -0.81
C VAL A 77 -10.34 -20.13 0.01
N GLY A 78 -10.11 -20.08 1.32
CA GLY A 78 -10.83 -19.17 2.25
C GLY A 78 -10.38 -17.71 2.21
N ILE A 79 -9.38 -17.36 1.38
CA ILE A 79 -8.97 -15.97 1.17
C ILE A 79 -9.52 -15.51 -0.18
N HIS A 80 -10.65 -14.80 -0.12
CA HIS A 80 -11.37 -14.29 -1.30
C HIS A 80 -10.85 -12.93 -1.77
N ALA A 81 -10.19 -12.21 -0.87
CA ALA A 81 -9.49 -10.98 -1.16
C ALA A 81 -8.33 -10.78 -0.20
N MET A 82 -7.35 -9.99 -0.60
CA MET A 82 -6.18 -9.67 0.21
C MET A 82 -6.04 -8.16 0.35
N ASN A 83 -5.82 -7.74 1.60
CA ASN A 83 -5.60 -6.35 1.94
C ASN A 83 -4.12 -6.00 1.85
N PHE A 84 -3.84 -4.90 1.16
CA PHE A 84 -2.56 -4.23 1.15
C PHE A 84 -2.74 -2.84 1.73
N SER A 85 -1.87 -2.45 2.63
CA SER A 85 -1.82 -1.09 3.16
C SER A 85 -0.70 -0.33 2.48
N TRP A 86 -0.95 0.93 2.13
CA TRP A 86 0.05 1.79 1.51
C TRP A 86 -0.10 3.24 1.97
N GLN A 87 0.98 4.00 1.83
CA GLN A 87 0.97 5.45 2.04
C GLN A 87 2.14 6.15 1.36
N ALA A 88 1.91 7.41 1.00
CA ALA A 88 2.93 8.39 0.68
C ALA A 88 3.20 9.29 1.90
N THR A 89 4.38 9.21 2.48
CA THR A 89 4.81 10.10 3.56
C THR A 89 5.39 11.41 3.03
N GLY A 90 5.41 12.44 3.88
CA GLY A 90 5.88 13.76 3.50
C GLY A 90 4.84 14.55 2.70
N ARG A 91 5.29 15.28 1.67
CA ARG A 91 4.49 16.16 0.81
C ARG A 91 4.57 15.81 -0.68
N ALA A 92 5.45 14.89 -1.06
CA ALA A 92 5.57 14.48 -2.45
C ALA A 92 4.33 13.69 -2.90
N GLU A 93 3.86 13.98 -4.11
CA GLU A 93 2.77 13.27 -4.75
C GLU A 93 3.31 12.09 -5.55
N TYR A 94 2.63 10.95 -5.43
CA TYR A 94 2.91 9.75 -6.20
C TYR A 94 1.62 9.25 -6.84
N PHE A 95 1.74 8.73 -8.05
CA PHE A 95 0.62 8.25 -8.85
C PHE A 95 0.77 6.76 -9.06
N TYR A 96 -0.32 6.01 -9.04
CA TYR A 96 -0.30 4.58 -9.30
C TYR A 96 -1.14 4.27 -10.53
N GLU A 97 -0.79 3.21 -11.26
CA GLU A 97 -1.57 2.70 -12.37
C GLU A 97 -1.55 1.17 -12.41
N PHE A 98 -2.73 0.55 -12.43
CA PHE A 98 -2.91 -0.89 -12.67
C PHE A 98 -2.92 -1.16 -14.17
N LEU A 99 -1.77 -1.57 -14.69
CA LEU A 99 -1.57 -1.90 -16.10
C LEU A 99 -2.21 -3.24 -16.50
N SER A 100 -2.32 -4.18 -15.56
CA SER A 100 -2.97 -5.47 -15.80
C SER A 100 -3.57 -6.05 -14.53
N LEU A 101 -4.82 -6.48 -14.65
CA LEU A 101 -5.53 -7.33 -13.70
C LEU A 101 -6.10 -8.48 -14.51
N ARG A 102 -5.39 -9.61 -14.55
CA ARG A 102 -5.70 -10.67 -15.50
C ARG A 102 -5.57 -12.07 -14.91
N SER A 103 -6.61 -12.86 -15.04
CA SER A 103 -6.56 -14.31 -14.84
C SER A 103 -6.04 -15.00 -16.11
N LEU A 104 -5.08 -15.89 -15.93
CA LEU A 104 -4.57 -16.78 -16.98
C LEU A 104 -5.41 -18.05 -17.10
N ASP A 105 -6.18 -18.38 -16.05
CA ASP A 105 -7.06 -19.56 -15.97
C ASP A 105 -8.52 -19.13 -15.82
N LYS A 106 -9.07 -18.48 -16.85
CA LYS A 106 -10.43 -17.92 -16.87
C LYS A 106 -11.56 -18.94 -16.68
N GLY A 107 -11.28 -20.24 -16.77
CA GLY A 107 -12.22 -21.32 -16.44
C GLY A 107 -12.34 -21.58 -14.93
N ILE A 108 -11.36 -21.16 -14.13
CA ILE A 108 -11.27 -21.40 -12.68
C ILE A 108 -11.58 -20.11 -11.91
N MET A 109 -10.99 -18.98 -12.32
CA MET A 109 -11.11 -17.68 -11.66
C MET A 109 -11.28 -16.57 -12.71
N ALA A 110 -12.19 -15.63 -12.48
CA ALA A 110 -12.26 -14.41 -13.30
C ALA A 110 -11.04 -13.50 -13.06
N ASP A 111 -10.94 -12.41 -13.82
CA ASP A 111 -9.85 -11.44 -13.66
C ASP A 111 -9.87 -10.85 -12.22
N PRO A 112 -8.71 -10.70 -11.55
CA PRO A 112 -8.64 -10.12 -10.22
C PRO A 112 -9.22 -8.70 -10.22
N THR A 113 -9.71 -8.26 -9.07
CA THR A 113 -10.35 -6.93 -8.92
C THR A 113 -9.63 -6.09 -7.89
N VAL A 114 -9.86 -4.77 -7.93
CA VAL A 114 -9.37 -3.83 -6.92
C VAL A 114 -10.51 -2.90 -6.50
N ASN A 115 -10.51 -2.46 -5.24
CA ASN A 115 -11.53 -1.58 -4.66
C ASN A 115 -11.27 -0.08 -4.87
N ILE A 116 -10.35 0.28 -5.77
CA ILE A 116 -9.94 1.65 -6.06
C ILE A 116 -9.89 1.87 -7.57
N PRO A 117 -9.93 3.12 -8.07
CA PRO A 117 -9.74 3.40 -9.49
C PRO A 117 -8.42 2.81 -10.01
N LEU A 118 -8.37 2.40 -11.28
CA LEU A 118 -7.15 1.80 -11.88
C LEU A 118 -5.99 2.79 -12.00
N LEU A 119 -6.26 4.10 -12.00
CA LEU A 119 -5.29 5.17 -12.00
C LEU A 119 -5.67 6.18 -10.92
N GLY A 120 -4.71 6.60 -10.11
CA GLY A 120 -4.97 7.58 -9.04
C GLY A 120 -3.71 8.02 -8.30
N MET A 121 -3.90 8.74 -7.20
CA MET A 121 -2.82 9.17 -6.31
C MET A 121 -2.67 8.22 -5.12
N VAL A 122 -1.44 7.94 -4.72
CA VAL A 122 -1.17 7.21 -3.47
C VAL A 122 -1.51 8.14 -2.29
N PRO A 123 -2.36 7.71 -1.35
CA PRO A 123 -2.84 8.58 -0.28
C PRO A 123 -1.74 8.89 0.75
N HIS A 124 -1.79 10.08 1.33
CA HIS A 124 -0.89 10.46 2.43
C HIS A 124 -1.23 9.80 3.77
N LYS A 125 -2.50 9.40 3.94
CA LYS A 125 -2.92 8.61 5.09
C LYS A 125 -2.84 7.12 4.73
N PRO A 126 -2.35 6.27 5.66
CA PRO A 126 -2.40 4.83 5.47
C PRO A 126 -3.82 4.40 5.09
N SER A 127 -3.93 3.78 3.92
CA SER A 127 -5.19 3.34 3.34
C SER A 127 -5.06 1.90 2.86
N VAL A 128 -6.18 1.18 2.85
CA VAL A 128 -6.22 -0.21 2.41
C VAL A 128 -6.67 -0.29 0.95
N VAL A 129 -5.89 -1.00 0.15
CA VAL A 129 -6.25 -1.50 -1.17
C VAL A 129 -6.57 -2.98 -1.02
N GLN A 130 -7.76 -3.38 -1.45
CA GLN A 130 -8.21 -4.76 -1.42
C GLN A 130 -8.15 -5.33 -2.84
N VAL A 131 -7.41 -6.42 -3.01
CA VAL A 131 -7.33 -7.18 -4.25
C VAL A 131 -8.23 -8.41 -4.14
N GLY A 132 -9.28 -8.50 -4.97
CA GLY A 132 -10.24 -9.60 -4.97
C GLY A 132 -9.84 -10.73 -5.93
N PHE A 133 -10.14 -11.97 -5.54
CA PHE A 133 -9.81 -13.20 -6.27
C PHE A 133 -11.10 -13.99 -6.63
N PRO A 134 -11.81 -13.59 -7.69
CA PRO A 134 -13.15 -14.07 -8.00
C PRO A 134 -13.17 -15.51 -8.55
N CYS A 135 -13.16 -16.51 -7.66
CA CYS A 135 -13.31 -17.90 -8.06
C CYS A 135 -14.69 -18.14 -8.68
N LEU A 136 -14.75 -18.82 -9.83
CA LEU A 136 -16.02 -19.08 -10.53
C LEU A 136 -16.86 -20.17 -9.84
N GLY A 137 -16.26 -20.95 -8.94
CA GLY A 137 -16.89 -22.06 -8.22
C GLY A 137 -17.43 -23.19 -9.09
N LYS A 138 -17.03 -23.25 -10.37
CA LYS A 138 -17.44 -24.29 -11.34
C LYS A 138 -16.68 -25.60 -11.15
N GLN A 139 -15.41 -25.49 -10.78
CA GLN A 139 -14.48 -26.61 -10.60
C GLN A 139 -13.43 -26.27 -9.55
N ASP A 140 -12.84 -27.29 -8.95
CA ASP A 140 -11.63 -27.15 -8.14
C ASP A 140 -10.43 -26.84 -9.03
N GLY A 141 -9.48 -26.07 -8.53
CA GLY A 141 -8.23 -25.85 -9.25
C GLY A 141 -7.37 -24.73 -8.66
N VAL A 142 -6.21 -24.55 -9.27
CA VAL A 142 -5.30 -23.43 -8.98
C VAL A 142 -5.27 -22.53 -10.22
N ALA A 143 -5.71 -21.29 -10.06
CA ALA A 143 -5.67 -20.28 -11.12
C ALA A 143 -4.39 -19.45 -11.02
N ALA A 144 -3.68 -19.30 -12.12
CA ALA A 144 -2.61 -18.33 -12.27
C ALA A 144 -3.18 -16.96 -12.68
N PHE A 145 -2.62 -15.88 -12.15
CA PHE A 145 -3.06 -14.52 -12.47
C PHE A 145 -1.93 -13.50 -12.35
N GLU A 146 -2.14 -12.34 -12.95
CA GLU A 146 -1.22 -11.21 -13.02
C GLU A 146 -1.87 -9.97 -12.38
N VAL A 147 -1.07 -9.24 -11.60
CA VAL A 147 -1.39 -7.91 -11.07
C VAL A 147 -0.19 -7.02 -11.34
N ASN A 148 -0.23 -6.29 -12.45
CA ASN A 148 0.84 -5.38 -12.85
C ASN A 148 0.46 -3.97 -12.44
N VAL A 149 1.18 -3.43 -11.45
CA VAL A 149 1.01 -2.06 -10.98
C VAL A 149 2.34 -1.32 -11.12
N ILE A 150 2.26 -0.05 -11.51
CA ILE A 150 3.38 0.89 -11.49
C ILE A 150 3.07 2.02 -10.53
N ILE A 151 4.12 2.61 -9.95
CA ILE A 151 4.05 3.86 -9.22
C ILE A 151 5.00 4.85 -9.87
N MET A 152 4.47 6.04 -10.15
CA MET A 152 5.14 7.15 -10.78
C MET A 152 5.32 8.30 -9.79
N ASN A 153 6.39 9.07 -9.96
CA ASN A 153 6.55 10.36 -9.28
C ASN A 153 5.79 11.48 -10.03
N ALA A 154 5.83 12.71 -9.52
CA ALA A 154 5.15 13.85 -10.12
C ALA A 154 5.65 14.21 -11.54
N GLU A 155 6.87 13.80 -11.91
CA GLU A 155 7.40 13.98 -13.27
C GLU A 155 6.94 12.88 -14.24
N GLY A 156 6.18 11.88 -13.78
CA GLY A 156 5.71 10.75 -14.58
C GLY A 156 6.74 9.63 -14.74
N ASN A 157 7.86 9.67 -14.01
CA ASN A 157 8.85 8.60 -14.05
C ASN A 157 8.37 7.42 -13.20
N ILE A 158 8.42 6.20 -13.76
CA ILE A 158 8.15 4.97 -13.01
C ILE A 158 9.28 4.74 -12.00
N ILE A 159 8.95 4.77 -10.72
CA ILE A 159 9.90 4.59 -9.60
C ILE A 159 9.76 3.23 -8.92
N LEU A 160 8.58 2.60 -9.00
CA LEU A 160 8.31 1.27 -8.49
C LEU A 160 7.38 0.54 -9.47
N GLN A 161 7.53 -0.76 -9.59
CA GLN A 161 6.66 -1.59 -10.42
C GLN A 161 6.63 -3.03 -9.90
N THR A 162 5.54 -3.75 -10.19
CA THR A 162 5.52 -5.20 -10.06
C THR A 162 6.69 -5.80 -10.84
N PRO A 163 7.45 -6.76 -10.27
CA PRO A 163 8.50 -7.46 -11.02
C PRO A 163 8.00 -8.03 -12.34
N GLN A 164 8.81 -7.93 -13.39
CA GLN A 164 8.42 -8.41 -14.72
C GLN A 164 8.09 -9.90 -14.71
N ASN A 165 7.02 -10.27 -15.41
CA ASN A 165 6.49 -11.65 -15.49
C ASN A 165 6.15 -12.25 -14.12
N ALA A 166 5.73 -11.42 -13.16
CA ALA A 166 5.22 -11.91 -11.89
C ALA A 166 3.91 -12.68 -12.10
N ILE A 167 3.88 -13.94 -11.65
CA ILE A 167 2.70 -14.79 -11.71
C ILE A 167 2.33 -15.20 -10.29
N PHE A 168 1.09 -14.92 -9.91
CA PHE A 168 0.52 -15.30 -8.63
C PHE A 168 -0.46 -16.47 -8.82
N PHE A 169 -0.70 -17.21 -7.74
CA PHE A 169 -1.56 -18.39 -7.78
C PHE A 169 -2.66 -18.30 -6.73
N LYS A 170 -3.89 -18.65 -7.10
CA LYS A 170 -5.06 -18.73 -6.21
C LYS A 170 -5.67 -20.12 -6.29
N THR A 171 -5.88 -20.77 -5.15
CA THR A 171 -6.66 -22.01 -5.07
C THR A 171 -8.15 -21.68 -5.00
N CYS A 172 -8.94 -22.29 -5.89
CA CYS A 172 -10.39 -22.19 -5.96
C CYS A 172 -11.03 -23.56 -5.75
N GLN A 173 -12.25 -23.57 -5.21
CA GLN A 173 -13.03 -24.78 -4.94
C GLN A 173 -14.43 -24.66 -5.53
N GLN A 174 -14.99 -25.77 -6.00
CA GLN A 174 -16.36 -25.90 -6.47
C GLN A 174 -17.34 -25.58 -5.34
N GLY A 175 -18.38 -24.78 -5.63
CA GLY A 175 -19.43 -24.42 -4.67
C GLY A 175 -19.27 -23.06 -3.98
N ASN A 176 -18.11 -22.39 -4.08
CA ASN A 176 -17.87 -21.08 -3.45
C ASN A 176 -18.33 -19.86 -4.29
N ALA A 177 -19.00 -20.07 -5.43
CA ALA A 177 -19.35 -19.00 -6.38
C ALA A 177 -20.28 -17.92 -5.81
N ASN A 178 -21.21 -18.31 -4.93
CA ASN A 178 -22.29 -17.42 -4.47
C ASN A 178 -21.83 -16.40 -3.42
N GLU A 179 -20.83 -16.71 -2.59
CA GLU A 179 -20.24 -15.71 -1.65
C GLU A 179 -19.25 -14.78 -2.36
N ASP A 180 -18.49 -15.29 -3.33
CA ASP A 180 -17.50 -14.52 -4.08
C ASP A 180 -18.13 -13.47 -4.97
N MET A 181 -19.18 -13.84 -5.73
CA MET A 181 -19.83 -12.93 -6.66
C MET A 181 -20.69 -11.86 -5.97
N ALA A 182 -21.33 -12.20 -4.84
CA ALA A 182 -22.12 -11.26 -4.05
C ALA A 182 -21.26 -10.19 -3.38
N ARG A 183 -20.05 -10.55 -2.92
CA ARG A 183 -19.11 -9.56 -2.38
C ARG A 183 -18.60 -8.64 -3.47
N LEU A 184 -18.31 -9.16 -4.67
CA LEU A 184 -17.82 -8.36 -5.81
C LEU A 184 -18.80 -7.28 -6.29
N SER A 185 -20.11 -7.55 -6.28
CA SER A 185 -21.11 -6.53 -6.64
C SER A 185 -21.09 -5.32 -5.70
N ASP A 186 -20.72 -5.49 -4.44
CA ASP A 186 -20.61 -4.39 -3.47
C ASP A 186 -19.38 -3.49 -3.73
N TRP A 187 -18.40 -3.93 -4.53
CA TRP A 187 -17.18 -3.15 -4.86
C TRP A 187 -17.25 -2.40 -6.20
N VAL A 188 -18.21 -2.75 -7.07
CA VAL A 188 -18.37 -2.18 -8.42
C VAL A 188 -19.39 -1.03 -8.44
N THR A 189 -20.05 -0.75 -7.29
CA THR A 189 -21.00 0.35 -7.13
C THR A 189 -20.32 1.58 -6.53
#